data_AF-A0A832MGZ4-F1
#
_entry.id   AF-A0A832MGZ4-F1
#
_cell.length_a   1.000
_cell.length_b   1.000
_cell.length_c   1.000
_cell.angle_alpha   90.00
_cell.angle_beta   90.00
_cell.angle_gamma   90.00
#
_symmetry.space_group_name_H-M   'P 1'
#
loop_
_entity.id
_entity.type
_entity.pdbx_description
1 polymer ?
#
loop_
_entity_poly.entity_id
_entity_poly.type
_entity_poly.pdbx_seq_one_letter_code
_entity_poly.pdbx_strand_id
1 'polypeptide(L)'
;MKTLTAEERQGLFEQYLEAARAVAGAIGPLLAASDEPDDILGQAAAHANFELLLPGWCRCGSPNGAAYFRNNETGYHGWLCRSCLRMTQAG
;
A
#
# COMPACT_ATOMS: atom_id res chain seq x y z
N MET A 1 17.90 -19.51 -6.55
CA MET A 1 16.67 -18.70 -6.71
C MET A 1 16.79 -17.99 -8.05
N LYS A 2 15.83 -18.13 -8.97
CA LYS A 2 15.87 -17.41 -10.27
C LYS A 2 15.54 -15.94 -10.00
N THR A 3 16.39 -15.02 -10.44
CA THR A 3 16.08 -13.59 -10.44
C THR A 3 15.06 -13.30 -11.53
N LEU A 4 13.95 -12.65 -11.17
CA LEU A 4 12.92 -12.26 -12.13
C LEU A 4 13.41 -11.09 -12.99
N THR A 5 13.04 -11.08 -14.27
CA THR A 5 13.25 -9.92 -15.15
C THR A 5 12.35 -8.76 -14.73
N ALA A 6 12.64 -7.55 -15.21
CA ALA A 6 11.79 -6.38 -14.95
C ALA A 6 10.35 -6.59 -15.46
N GLU A 7 10.21 -7.21 -16.63
CA GLU A 7 8.91 -7.54 -17.24
C GLU A 7 8.14 -8.60 -16.43
N GLU A 8 8.82 -9.66 -15.99
CA GLU A 8 8.20 -10.68 -15.12
C GLU A 8 7.71 -10.06 -13.81
N ARG A 9 8.48 -9.12 -13.24
CA ARG A 9 8.12 -8.41 -12.00
C ARG A 9 6.93 -7.47 -12.21
N GLN A 10 6.92 -6.73 -13.31
CA GLN A 10 5.80 -5.84 -13.65
C GLN A 10 4.51 -6.63 -13.86
N GLY A 11 4.56 -7.75 -14.60
CA GLY A 11 3.40 -8.60 -14.82
C GLY A 11 2.84 -9.19 -13.52
N LEU A 12 3.71 -9.61 -12.59
CA LEU A 12 3.29 -10.07 -11.26
C LEU A 12 2.69 -8.94 -10.42
N PHE A 13 3.29 -7.74 -10.46
CA PHE A 13 2.77 -6.58 -9.76
C PHE A 13 1.34 -6.26 -10.20
N GLU A 14 1.09 -6.18 -11.51
CA GLU A 14 -0.24 -5.90 -12.06
C GLU A 14 -1.25 -6.98 -11.66
N GLN A 15 -0.85 -8.25 -11.70
CA GLN A 15 -1.71 -9.35 -11.25
C GLN A 15 -2.09 -9.23 -9.77
N TYR A 16 -1.12 -8.93 -8.89
CA TYR A 16 -1.40 -8.78 -7.46
C TYR A 16 -2.15 -7.49 -7.14
N LEU A 17 -1.96 -6.43 -7.91
CA LEU A 17 -2.59 -5.14 -7.67
C LEU A 17 -4.11 -5.22 -7.74
N GLU A 18 -4.66 -5.89 -8.74
CA GLU A 18 -6.12 -6.04 -8.87
C GLU A 18 -6.72 -6.79 -7.66
N ALA A 19 -6.05 -7.86 -7.21
CA ALA A 19 -6.46 -8.58 -6.01
C ALA A 19 -6.33 -7.70 -4.75
N ALA A 20 -5.22 -6.96 -4.62
CA ALA A 20 -4.97 -6.07 -3.50
C ALA A 20 -6.02 -4.96 -3.41
N ARG A 21 -6.37 -4.33 -4.53
CA ARG A 21 -7.45 -3.34 -4.63
C ARG A 21 -8.79 -3.90 -4.18
N ALA A 22 -9.17 -5.07 -4.70
CA ALA A 22 -10.42 -5.72 -4.35
C ALA A 22 -10.51 -6.03 -2.84
N VAL A 23 -9.43 -6.58 -2.26
CA VAL A 23 -9.39 -6.87 -0.82
C VAL A 23 -9.40 -5.57 -0.01
N ALA A 24 -8.57 -4.59 -0.37
CA ALA A 24 -8.48 -3.32 0.33
C ALA A 24 -9.83 -2.56 0.33
N GLY A 25 -10.55 -2.58 -0.79
CA GLY A 25 -11.90 -2.01 -0.89
C GLY A 25 -12.93 -2.73 -0.03
N ALA A 26 -12.76 -4.03 0.23
CA ALA A 26 -13.69 -4.83 1.02
C ALA A 26 -13.42 -4.74 2.53
N ILE A 27 -12.14 -4.74 2.96
CA ILE A 27 -11.76 -4.87 4.38
C ILE A 27 -10.94 -3.69 4.92
N GLY A 28 -10.65 -2.71 4.08
CA GLY A 28 -9.79 -1.58 4.42
C GLY A 28 -8.30 -1.87 4.22
N PRO A 29 -7.41 -0.99 4.75
CA PRO A 29 -6.00 -1.01 4.42
C PRO A 29 -5.30 -2.31 4.83
N LEU A 30 -4.45 -2.80 3.92
CA LEU A 30 -3.72 -4.06 4.03
C LEU A 30 -2.46 -3.90 4.87
N LEU A 31 -2.31 -4.74 5.88
CA LEU A 31 -1.14 -4.72 6.78
C LEU A 31 0.11 -5.38 6.18
N ALA A 32 -0.04 -6.15 5.10
CA ALA A 32 1.06 -6.77 4.38
C ALA A 32 1.78 -5.80 3.42
N ALA A 33 1.43 -4.51 3.44
CA ALA A 33 2.05 -3.50 2.60
C ALA A 33 3.53 -3.28 2.96
N SER A 34 4.38 -3.15 1.95
CA SER A 34 5.85 -3.07 2.07
C SER A 34 6.44 -2.28 0.90
N ASP A 35 7.62 -1.70 1.09
CA ASP A 35 8.46 -1.10 0.04
C ASP A 35 9.69 -1.93 -0.31
N GLU A 36 9.84 -3.10 0.32
CA GLU A 36 10.93 -4.03 0.05
C GLU A 36 10.94 -4.42 -1.43
N PRO A 37 12.05 -4.20 -2.16
CA PRO A 37 12.10 -4.42 -3.61
C PRO A 37 11.64 -5.81 -4.00
N ASP A 38 11.98 -6.86 -3.25
CA ASP A 38 11.64 -8.24 -3.64
C ASP A 38 10.25 -8.70 -3.18
N ASP A 39 9.52 -7.88 -2.44
CA ASP A 39 8.14 -8.15 -2.01
C ASP A 39 7.12 -7.50 -2.96
N ILE A 40 6.91 -8.14 -4.11
CA ILE A 40 6.00 -7.64 -5.16
C ILE A 40 4.55 -7.55 -4.63
N LEU A 41 4.12 -8.52 -3.80
CA LEU A 41 2.80 -8.52 -3.20
C LEU A 41 2.65 -7.35 -2.21
N GLY A 42 3.67 -7.13 -1.36
CA GLY A 42 3.70 -6.02 -0.43
C GLY A 42 3.68 -4.66 -1.12
N GLN A 43 4.37 -4.51 -2.26
CA GLN A 43 4.31 -3.29 -3.08
C GLN A 43 2.93 -3.08 -3.70
N ALA A 44 2.28 -4.13 -4.20
CA ALA A 44 0.91 -4.07 -4.70
C ALA A 44 -0.08 -3.65 -3.59
N ALA A 45 0.09 -4.22 -2.39
CA ALA A 45 -0.69 -3.83 -1.21
C ALA A 45 -0.43 -2.37 -0.79
N ALA A 46 0.81 -1.89 -0.85
CA ALA A 46 1.15 -0.50 -0.57
C ALA A 46 0.50 0.47 -1.57
N HIS A 47 0.41 0.08 -2.84
CA HIS A 47 -0.27 0.88 -3.86
C HIS A 47 -1.78 0.90 -3.66
N ALA A 48 -2.40 -0.25 -3.40
CA ALA A 48 -3.83 -0.32 -3.05
C ALA A 48 -4.15 0.53 -1.80
N ASN A 49 -3.27 0.54 -0.79
CA ASN A 49 -3.42 1.40 0.38
C ASN A 49 -3.35 2.89 0.03
N PHE A 50 -2.49 3.29 -0.92
CA PHE A 50 -2.40 4.67 -1.38
C PHE A 50 -3.72 5.14 -2.01
N GLU A 51 -4.41 4.28 -2.75
CA GLU A 51 -5.71 4.62 -3.36
C GLU A 51 -6.83 4.84 -2.33
N LEU A 52 -6.68 4.28 -1.12
CA LEU A 52 -7.58 4.54 0.00
C LEU A 52 -7.27 5.85 0.74
N LEU A 53 -6.08 6.44 0.54
CA LEU A 53 -5.61 7.58 1.31
C LEU A 53 -6.50 8.80 1.10
N LEU A 54 -7.10 9.29 2.18
CA LEU A 54 -7.86 10.53 2.21
C LEU A 54 -6.93 11.72 2.51
N PRO A 55 -7.25 12.91 1.96
CA PRO A 55 -6.46 14.12 2.22
C PRO A 55 -6.38 14.49 3.71
N GLY A 56 -5.21 15.01 4.08
CA GLY A 56 -4.94 15.58 5.41
C GLY A 56 -4.37 14.57 6.42
N TRP A 57 -4.16 15.08 7.64
CA TRP A 57 -3.57 14.32 8.74
C TRP A 57 -4.62 13.61 9.59
N CYS A 58 -4.25 12.44 10.10
CA CYS A 58 -5.03 11.68 11.07
C CYS A 58 -5.28 12.50 12.33
N ARG A 59 -6.51 12.42 12.86
CA ARG A 59 -6.94 13.05 14.12
C ARG A 59 -7.61 12.06 15.08
N CYS A 60 -7.43 10.77 14.84
CA CYS A 60 -7.97 9.74 15.72
C CYS A 60 -7.26 9.80 17.08
N GLY A 61 -8.02 9.89 18.18
CA GLY A 61 -7.46 9.85 19.53
C GLY A 61 -6.85 8.48 19.91
N SER A 62 -7.33 7.41 19.27
CA SER A 62 -6.76 6.05 19.38
C SER A 62 -6.88 5.35 18.03
N PRO A 63 -5.84 5.42 17.17
CA PRO A 63 -5.85 4.76 15.86
C PRO A 63 -5.72 3.24 16.01
N ASN A 64 -6.46 2.47 15.20
CA ASN A 64 -6.38 1.00 15.16
C ASN A 64 -5.14 0.49 14.37
N GLY A 65 -4.00 1.14 14.61
CA GLY A 65 -2.77 0.96 13.86
C GLY A 65 -2.71 1.77 12.55
N ALA A 66 -1.57 1.68 11.89
CA ALA A 66 -1.32 2.29 10.60
C ALA A 66 -0.88 1.23 9.58
N ALA A 67 -1.13 1.50 8.30
CA ALA A 67 -0.68 0.68 7.20
C ALA A 67 0.20 1.52 6.27
N TYR A 68 1.26 0.91 5.74
CA TYR A 68 2.14 1.55 4.78
C TYR A 68 1.41 1.80 3.46
N PHE A 69 1.67 2.92 2.80
CA PHE A 69 1.21 3.18 1.44
C PHE A 69 2.32 3.76 0.58
N ARG A 70 2.19 3.57 -0.74
CA ARG A 70 3.08 4.16 -1.73
C ARG A 70 2.39 4.39 -3.07
N ASN A 71 2.56 5.58 -3.62
CA ASN A 71 2.31 5.84 -5.03
C ASN A 71 3.56 5.41 -5.82
N ASN A 72 3.41 4.40 -6.69
CA ASN A 72 4.53 3.86 -7.47
C ASN A 72 4.96 4.76 -8.64
N GLU A 73 4.09 5.67 -9.08
CA GLU A 73 4.39 6.62 -10.16
C GLU A 73 5.23 7.79 -9.65
N THR A 74 4.89 8.32 -8.46
CA THR A 74 5.51 9.53 -7.92
C THR A 74 6.53 9.25 -6.81
N GLY A 75 6.53 8.04 -6.25
CA GLY A 75 7.32 7.69 -5.07
C GLY A 75 6.79 8.24 -3.75
N TYR A 76 5.67 8.99 -3.76
CA TYR A 76 5.05 9.51 -2.55
C TYR A 76 4.58 8.36 -1.63
N HIS A 77 5.02 8.35 -0.37
CA HIS A 77 4.76 7.25 0.55
C HIS A 77 4.64 7.72 1.99
N GLY A 78 4.21 6.80 2.85
CA GLY A 78 4.07 7.05 4.28
C GLY A 78 3.19 6.01 4.94
N TRP A 79 2.54 6.43 6.02
CA TRP A 79 1.65 5.58 6.79
C TRP A 79 0.27 6.23 6.88
N LEU A 80 -0.79 5.43 6.73
CA LEU A 80 -2.17 5.88 6.86
C LEU A 80 -2.88 5.18 8.02
N CYS A 81 -3.73 5.93 8.71
CA CYS A 81 -4.53 5.42 9.81
C CYS A 81 -5.61 4.47 9.29
N ARG A 82 -5.67 3.26 9.83
CA ARG A 82 -6.66 2.26 9.39
C ARG A 82 -8.10 2.61 9.75
N SER A 83 -8.30 3.56 10.68
CA SER A 83 -9.63 3.99 11.10
C SER A 83 -10.21 5.15 10.27
N CYS A 84 -9.38 6.11 9.85
CA CYS A 84 -9.85 7.31 9.13
C CYS A 84 -9.23 7.52 7.76
N LEU A 85 -8.35 6.59 7.34
CA LEU A 85 -7.67 6.58 6.05
C LEU A 85 -6.83 7.83 5.76
N ARG A 86 -6.50 8.63 6.77
CA ARG A 86 -5.64 9.80 6.65
C ARG A 86 -4.23 9.52 7.13
N MET A 87 -3.30 10.32 6.65
CA MET A 87 -1.87 10.16 6.91
C MET A 87 -1.54 10.29 8.40
N THR A 88 -0.77 9.35 8.94
CA THR A 88 -0.18 9.42 10.29
C THR A 88 1.28 9.85 10.25
N GLN A 89 1.96 9.57 9.13
CA GLN A 89 3.36 9.91 8.90
C GLN A 89 3.60 10.04 7.40
N ALA A 90 4.46 10.99 7.00
CA ALA A 90 5.03 11.10 5.67
C ALA A 90 6.49 10.61 5.68
N GLY A 91 6.93 10.01 4.57
CA GLY A 91 8.34 9.67 4.28
C GLY A 91 8.92 10.56 3.20
#